data_AF-A0A7S0KQ60-F1
#
_entry.id   AF-A0A7S0KQ60-F1
#
_cell.length_a   1.000
_cell.length_b   1.000
_cell.length_c   1.000
_cell.angle_alpha   90.00
_cell.angle_beta   90.00
_cell.angle_gamma   90.00
#
_symmetry.space_group_name_H-M   'P 1'
#
loop_
_entity.id
_entity.type
_entity.pdbx_description
1 polymer ?
#
loop_
_entity_poly.entity_id
_entity_poly.type
_entity_poly.pdbx_seq_one_letter_code
_entity_poly.pdbx_strand_id
1 'polypeptide(L)'
;MASWIEDAQREDLRARMDASLSAIGFHCQRTHVEGRVKAEEIEQRAFSAADVSSSTTSGARPTIEVMRLYVKKAAELMREAIEQGAEDIGAGQEGEDMDTDEFDVGKTSKDREFYTQQRAEQVLAPLLAKGAAYSKVRLSTKSFGIDAAKVASRAFVNLAKTLKEVDLSDTIAGRPEVEALKAMEIFSEGLTAAELTAVDLSDNAFGEKGVRACRKLLEEQKSLTSIAFLNNGISEQAARAIHELLACPEKLTRFHLDKNMTGDDGTVHIAAIVSKAKGMKDFKMAGSRFFSEGAIMLA
;
A
#
# COMPACT_ATOMS: atom_id res chain seq x y z
N MET A 1 12.62 19.04 35.61
CA MET A 1 12.22 19.76 34.38
C MET A 1 10.81 19.33 34.05
N ALA A 2 9.93 20.28 33.71
CA ALA A 2 8.59 19.93 33.25
C ALA A 2 8.71 19.15 31.93
N SER A 3 8.26 17.90 31.93
CA SER A 3 8.23 17.08 30.71
C SER A 3 7.29 17.75 29.71
N TRP A 4 7.73 17.91 28.46
CA TRP A 4 6.95 18.51 27.38
C TRP A 4 5.77 17.62 26.94
N ILE A 5 5.61 16.45 27.56
CA ILE A 5 4.52 15.49 27.38
C ILE A 5 4.21 14.81 28.71
N GLU A 6 2.93 14.60 29.01
CA GLU A 6 2.49 13.93 30.24
C GLU A 6 2.68 12.41 30.14
N ASP A 7 3.01 11.75 31.24
CA ASP A 7 3.20 10.30 31.26
C ASP A 7 1.94 9.53 30.83
N ALA A 8 0.75 10.07 31.10
CA ALA A 8 -0.52 9.50 30.61
C ALA A 8 -0.60 9.47 29.07
N GLN A 9 -0.07 10.50 28.39
CA GLN A 9 -0.05 10.57 26.93
C GLN A 9 0.98 9.62 26.32
N ARG A 10 2.09 9.40 27.03
CA ARG A 10 3.10 8.41 26.65
C ARG A 10 2.57 6.99 26.79
N GLU A 11 1.84 6.73 27.88
CA GLU A 11 1.21 5.45 28.16
C GLU A 11 0.09 5.13 27.16
N ASP A 12 -0.73 6.11 26.76
CA ASP A 12 -1.73 5.95 25.69
C ASP A 12 -1.06 5.55 24.36
N LEU A 13 0.06 6.17 23.99
CA LEU A 13 0.79 5.80 22.78
C LEU A 13 1.34 4.37 22.87
N ARG A 14 1.92 3.97 24.01
CA ARG A 14 2.40 2.59 24.25
C ARG A 14 1.28 1.58 24.13
N ALA A 15 0.12 1.83 24.75
CA ALA A 15 -1.03 0.94 24.70
C ALA A 15 -1.57 0.77 23.26
N ARG A 16 -1.64 1.86 22.49
CA ARG A 16 -2.07 1.81 21.08
C ARG A 16 -1.06 1.07 20.20
N MET A 17 0.23 1.23 20.45
CA MET A 17 1.28 0.51 19.72
C MET A 17 1.28 -0.98 20.08
N ASP A 18 1.13 -1.32 21.35
CA ASP A 18 1.00 -2.71 21.83
C ASP A 18 -0.20 -3.41 21.18
N ALA A 19 -1.39 -2.79 21.20
CA ALA A 19 -2.58 -3.34 20.55
C ALA A 19 -2.36 -3.58 19.05
N SER A 20 -1.65 -2.67 18.38
CA SER A 20 -1.34 -2.79 16.95
C SER A 20 -0.31 -3.88 16.65
N LEU A 21 0.77 -3.96 17.43
CA LEU A 21 1.81 -4.98 17.29
C LEU A 21 1.27 -6.38 17.62
N SER A 22 0.45 -6.49 18.67
CA SER A 22 -0.22 -7.72 19.07
C SER A 22 -1.23 -8.20 18.03
N ALA A 23 -2.00 -7.29 17.42
CA ALA A 23 -2.93 -7.64 16.33
C ALA A 23 -2.19 -8.15 15.08
N ILE A 24 -1.02 -7.58 14.76
CA ILE A 24 -0.17 -8.04 13.65
C ILE A 24 0.46 -9.41 13.97
N GLY A 25 0.93 -9.62 15.20
CA GLY A 25 1.48 -10.91 15.65
C GLY A 25 0.48 -12.07 15.54
N PHE A 26 -0.78 -11.83 15.92
CA PHE A 26 -1.87 -12.81 15.81
C PHE A 26 -2.16 -13.22 14.36
N HIS A 27 -2.06 -12.28 13.41
CA HIS A 27 -2.39 -12.53 12.00
C HIS A 27 -1.28 -13.24 11.21
N CYS A 28 -0.03 -13.22 11.70
CA CYS A 28 1.13 -13.76 10.99
C CYS A 28 1.67 -15.10 11.56
N GLN A 29 0.93 -15.81 12.42
CA GLN A 29 1.41 -17.01 13.15
C GLN A 29 2.78 -16.84 13.83
N ARG A 30 3.12 -15.61 14.23
CA ARG A 30 4.39 -15.31 14.92
C ARG A 30 4.29 -15.75 16.37
N THR A 31 5.36 -16.32 16.92
CA THR A 31 5.51 -16.50 18.37
C THR A 31 5.31 -15.15 19.06
N HIS A 32 4.54 -15.16 20.15
CA HIS A 32 4.21 -14.01 20.99
C HIS A 32 5.49 -13.21 21.35
N VAL A 33 5.88 -12.25 20.51
CA VAL A 33 6.76 -11.16 20.97
C VAL A 33 5.85 -10.35 21.87
N GLU A 34 6.23 -10.17 23.14
CA GLU A 34 5.48 -9.36 24.09
C GLU A 34 5.35 -7.94 23.51
N GLY A 35 4.24 -7.67 22.81
CA GLY A 35 4.00 -6.43 22.05
C GLY A 35 4.17 -5.19 22.94
N ARG A 36 3.90 -5.37 24.22
CA ARG A 36 4.13 -4.41 25.29
C ARG A 36 5.60 -4.00 25.45
N VAL A 37 6.52 -4.97 25.55
CA VAL A 37 7.96 -4.68 25.74
C VAL A 37 8.52 -3.93 24.53
N LYS A 38 8.11 -4.33 23.32
CA LYS A 38 8.56 -3.65 22.09
C LYS A 38 7.95 -2.25 21.94
N ALA A 39 6.68 -2.08 22.30
CA ALA A 39 6.03 -0.77 22.33
C ALA A 39 6.71 0.19 23.32
N GLU A 40 7.13 -0.30 24.49
CA GLU A 40 7.90 0.47 25.48
C GLU A 40 9.28 0.86 24.94
N GLU A 41 10.00 -0.04 24.27
CA GLU A 41 11.30 0.25 23.65
C GLU A 41 11.18 1.32 22.55
N ILE A 42 10.18 1.17 21.66
CA ILE A 42 9.92 2.11 20.56
C ILE A 42 9.57 3.49 21.10
N GLU A 43 8.66 3.55 22.08
CA GLU A 43 8.26 4.81 22.69
C GLU A 43 9.45 5.50 23.36
N GLN A 44 10.25 4.76 24.13
CA GLN A 44 11.39 5.32 24.84
C GLN A 44 12.43 5.89 23.88
N ARG A 45 12.71 5.19 22.77
CA ARG A 45 13.62 5.68 21.72
C ARG A 45 13.07 6.92 21.01
N ALA A 46 11.78 6.95 20.71
CA ALA A 46 11.13 8.12 20.13
C ALA A 46 11.15 9.32 21.08
N PHE A 47 10.90 9.10 22.37
CA PHE A 47 10.94 10.11 23.41
C PHE A 47 12.34 10.69 23.55
N SER A 48 13.38 9.85 23.69
CA SER A 48 14.77 10.31 23.79
C SER A 48 15.21 11.11 22.55
N ALA A 49 14.82 10.69 21.35
CA ALA A 49 15.13 11.44 20.13
C ALA A 49 14.43 12.81 20.09
N ALA A 50 13.17 12.87 20.50
CA ALA A 50 12.42 14.13 20.58
C ALA A 50 12.97 15.04 21.69
N ASP A 51 13.36 14.49 22.83
CA ASP A 51 13.91 15.21 23.98
C ASP A 51 15.27 15.84 23.66
N VAL A 52 16.16 15.11 22.99
CA VAL A 52 17.43 15.67 22.47
C VAL A 52 17.16 16.80 21.48
N SER A 53 16.07 16.71 20.70
CA SER A 53 15.66 17.73 19.75
C SER A 53 14.85 18.89 20.36
N SER A 54 14.54 18.82 21.67
CA SER A 54 13.74 19.82 22.36
C SER A 54 14.54 21.09 22.71
N SER A 55 15.88 20.97 22.76
CA SER A 55 16.80 22.10 22.94
C SER A 55 17.37 22.56 21.60
N THR A 56 17.37 23.87 21.36
CA THR A 56 18.03 24.52 20.22
C THR A 56 19.12 25.48 20.70
N THR A 57 20.00 25.89 19.80
CA THR A 57 21.07 26.87 20.07
C THR A 57 20.54 28.23 20.56
N SER A 58 19.27 28.55 20.30
CA SER A 58 18.61 29.81 20.66
C SER A 58 17.55 29.69 21.76
N GLY A 59 17.31 28.49 22.33
CA GLY A 59 16.34 28.29 23.41
C GLY A 59 15.61 26.94 23.34
N ALA A 60 14.43 26.85 23.97
CA ALA A 60 13.60 25.65 23.88
C ALA A 60 12.78 25.66 22.58
N ARG A 61 12.70 24.51 21.91
CA ARG A 61 11.81 24.30 20.76
C ARG A 61 10.34 24.30 21.24
N PRO A 62 9.39 24.86 20.47
CA PRO A 62 7.97 24.82 20.84
C PRO A 62 7.45 23.41 21.06
N THR A 63 6.68 23.19 22.13
CA THR A 63 6.14 21.87 22.55
C THR A 63 5.44 21.12 21.42
N ILE A 64 4.66 21.83 20.59
CA ILE A 64 3.93 21.23 19.46
C ILE A 64 4.85 20.63 18.40
N GLU A 65 6.03 21.21 18.18
CA GLU A 65 7.01 20.69 17.23
C GLU A 65 7.75 19.48 17.80
N VAL A 66 8.09 19.52 19.09
CA VAL A 66 8.69 18.38 19.80
C VAL A 66 7.74 17.18 19.81
N MET A 67 6.44 17.41 20.07
CA MET A 67 5.41 16.38 19.97
C MET A 67 5.27 15.82 18.55
N ARG A 68 5.35 16.64 17.50
CA ARG A 68 5.32 16.15 16.11
C ARG A 68 6.52 15.27 15.79
N LEU A 69 7.71 15.65 16.25
CA LEU A 69 8.93 14.86 16.05
C LEU A 69 8.85 13.52 16.81
N TYR A 70 8.33 13.56 18.03
CA TYR A 70 8.07 12.37 18.85
C TYR A 70 7.12 11.39 18.14
N VAL A 71 5.94 11.86 17.71
CA VAL A 71 4.95 11.01 17.02
C VAL A 71 5.50 10.48 15.69
N LYS A 72 6.19 11.33 14.92
CA LYS A 72 6.81 10.91 13.66
C LYS A 72 7.87 9.84 13.90
N LYS A 73 8.71 10.01 14.92
CA LYS A 73 9.78 9.04 15.22
C LYS A 73 9.23 7.72 15.75
N ALA A 74 8.18 7.77 16.58
CA ALA A 74 7.48 6.57 17.03
C ALA A 74 6.89 5.78 15.84
N ALA A 75 6.25 6.46 14.88
CA ALA A 75 5.70 5.83 13.68
C ALA A 75 6.76 5.23 12.75
N GLU A 76 7.93 5.86 12.63
CA GLU A 76 9.08 5.32 11.89
C GLU A 76 9.60 4.03 12.55
N LEU A 77 9.88 4.07 13.86
CA LEU A 77 10.41 2.94 14.63
C LEU A 77 9.42 1.78 14.72
N MET A 78 8.12 2.06 14.77
CA MET A 78 7.07 1.05 14.73
C MET A 78 7.04 0.31 13.40
N ARG A 79 7.30 1.01 12.29
CA ARG A 79 7.41 0.40 10.96
C ARG A 79 8.65 -0.48 10.87
N GLU A 80 9.80 0.01 11.33
CA GLU A 80 11.04 -0.76 11.41
C GLU A 80 10.85 -2.04 12.22
N ALA A 81 10.15 -1.99 13.36
CA ALA A 81 9.90 -3.17 14.18
C ALA A 81 8.99 -4.20 13.50
N ILE A 82 8.04 -3.76 12.68
CA ILE A 82 7.17 -4.64 11.90
C ILE A 82 7.96 -5.33 10.77
N GLU A 83 8.85 -4.58 10.11
CA GLU A 83 9.75 -5.05 9.06
C GLU A 83 10.78 -6.06 9.62
N GLN A 84 11.46 -5.73 10.72
CA GLN A 84 12.42 -6.63 11.38
C GLN A 84 11.76 -7.88 11.96
N GLY A 85 10.53 -7.79 12.48
CA GLY A 85 9.77 -8.96 12.88
C GLY A 85 9.41 -9.91 11.72
N ALA A 86 9.54 -9.47 10.46
CA ALA A 86 9.43 -10.33 9.29
C ALA A 86 10.75 -11.07 8.95
N GLU A 87 11.88 -10.51 9.36
CA GLU A 87 13.21 -11.13 9.16
C GLU A 87 13.49 -12.27 10.16
N ASP A 88 12.88 -12.23 11.36
CA ASP A 88 13.10 -13.25 12.42
C ASP A 88 12.39 -14.60 12.16
N ILE A 89 11.59 -14.71 11.08
CA ILE A 89 11.10 -16.00 10.53
C ILE A 89 12.18 -16.66 9.64
N GLY A 90 13.23 -15.91 9.28
CA GLY A 90 14.32 -16.32 8.41
C GLY A 90 15.63 -16.70 9.11
N ALA A 91 15.63 -16.93 10.43
CA ALA A 91 16.82 -17.41 11.15
C ALA A 91 16.99 -18.93 10.98
N GLY A 92 17.19 -19.36 9.74
CA GLY A 92 17.54 -20.72 9.35
C GLY A 92 18.53 -20.67 8.20
N GLN A 93 19.81 -20.52 8.55
CA GLN A 93 20.99 -20.61 7.67
C GLN A 93 20.97 -19.73 6.42
N GLU A 94 21.94 -18.79 6.39
CA GLU A 94 22.40 -18.09 5.19
C GLU A 94 22.80 -19.09 4.10
N GLY A 95 21.81 -19.52 3.32
CA GLY A 95 21.95 -19.94 1.94
C GLY A 95 21.41 -18.81 1.08
N GLU A 96 22.21 -18.37 0.12
CA GLU A 96 21.79 -17.47 -0.96
C GLU A 96 20.68 -18.13 -1.79
N ASP A 97 19.43 -18.10 -1.31
CA ASP A 97 18.26 -18.20 -2.16
C ASP A 97 17.64 -16.81 -2.22
N MET A 98 18.11 -16.01 -3.18
CA MET A 98 17.34 -14.86 -3.64
C MET A 98 15.93 -15.35 -3.96
N ASP A 99 14.92 -14.68 -3.42
CA ASP A 99 13.54 -14.81 -3.90
C ASP A 99 13.51 -14.31 -5.35
N THR A 100 13.86 -15.21 -6.29
CA THR A 100 14.23 -14.90 -7.67
C THR A 100 13.05 -14.49 -8.55
N ASP A 101 11.83 -14.54 -7.99
CA ASP A 101 10.57 -14.39 -8.71
C ASP A 101 9.86 -13.04 -8.46
N GLU A 102 10.34 -12.24 -7.49
CA GLU A 102 9.85 -10.89 -7.21
C GLU A 102 10.82 -9.80 -7.65
N PHE A 103 10.34 -8.87 -8.47
CA PHE A 103 11.02 -7.63 -8.78
C PHE A 103 10.42 -6.47 -7.99
N ASP A 104 11.27 -5.69 -7.30
CA ASP A 104 10.85 -4.53 -6.54
C ASP A 104 11.73 -3.32 -6.84
N VAL A 105 11.10 -2.29 -7.42
CA VAL A 105 11.75 -1.02 -7.74
C VAL A 105 12.22 -0.27 -6.50
N GLY A 106 11.57 -0.45 -5.36
CA GLY A 106 11.92 0.15 -4.07
C GLY A 106 13.30 -0.29 -3.56
N LYS A 107 13.77 -1.47 -4.00
CA LYS A 107 15.12 -1.96 -3.69
C LYS A 107 16.22 -1.15 -4.37
N THR A 108 15.89 -0.38 -5.42
CA THR A 108 16.88 0.46 -6.12
C THR A 108 17.14 1.81 -5.45
N SER A 109 16.17 2.34 -4.71
CA SER A 109 16.28 3.59 -3.96
C SER A 109 15.10 3.78 -3.02
N LYS A 110 15.37 4.29 -1.81
CA LYS A 110 14.33 4.68 -0.84
C LYS A 110 13.72 6.05 -1.14
N ASP A 111 14.33 6.84 -2.01
CA ASP A 111 13.85 8.19 -2.33
C ASP A 111 12.67 8.17 -3.31
N ARG A 112 11.83 9.21 -3.22
CA ARG A 112 10.80 9.48 -4.23
C ARG A 112 11.49 9.94 -5.52
N GLU A 113 11.34 9.16 -6.59
CA GLU A 113 11.86 9.50 -7.91
C GLU A 113 10.71 9.70 -8.91
N PHE A 114 10.89 10.67 -9.82
CA PHE A 114 10.03 10.88 -10.97
C PHE A 114 10.69 10.25 -12.19
N TYR A 115 10.17 9.10 -12.62
CA TYR A 115 10.78 8.35 -13.71
C TYR A 115 10.57 9.04 -15.05
N THR A 116 11.69 9.25 -15.73
CA THR A 116 11.76 9.50 -17.18
C THR A 116 11.77 8.17 -17.91
N GLN A 117 11.59 8.20 -19.24
CA GLN A 117 11.75 6.99 -20.06
C GLN A 117 13.10 6.31 -19.82
N GLN A 118 14.20 7.07 -19.90
CA GLN A 118 15.55 6.55 -19.75
C GLN A 118 15.77 5.91 -18.37
N ARG A 119 15.27 6.55 -17.30
CA ARG A 119 15.37 5.99 -15.95
C ARG A 119 14.57 4.69 -15.82
N ALA A 120 13.35 4.65 -16.36
CA ALA A 120 12.54 3.44 -16.38
C ALA A 120 13.22 2.32 -17.18
N GLU A 121 13.86 2.61 -18.33
CA GLU A 121 14.58 1.62 -19.12
C GLU A 121 15.77 1.03 -18.36
N GLN A 122 16.50 1.86 -17.62
CA GLN A 122 17.61 1.40 -16.78
C GLN A 122 17.13 0.51 -15.63
N VAL A 123 16.11 0.96 -14.90
CA VAL A 123 15.65 0.29 -13.69
C VAL A 123 14.87 -1.00 -14.02
N LEU A 124 14.03 -0.96 -15.07
CA LEU A 124 13.23 -2.10 -15.51
C LEU A 124 13.96 -3.01 -16.50
N ALA A 125 15.26 -2.78 -16.74
CA ALA A 125 16.07 -3.62 -17.63
C ALA A 125 15.96 -5.13 -17.34
N PRO A 126 15.92 -5.60 -16.07
CA PRO A 126 15.72 -7.02 -15.78
C PRO A 126 14.39 -7.57 -16.30
N LEU A 127 13.31 -6.79 -16.23
CA LEU A 127 11.99 -7.20 -16.71
C LEU A 127 11.87 -7.15 -18.24
N LEU A 128 12.72 -6.34 -18.89
CA LEU A 128 12.77 -6.21 -20.35
C LEU A 128 13.68 -7.25 -21.00
N ALA A 129 14.48 -7.97 -20.21
CA ALA A 129 15.37 -9.00 -20.74
C ALA A 129 14.57 -10.14 -21.39
N LYS A 130 15.07 -10.65 -22.52
CA LYS A 130 14.43 -11.75 -23.23
C LYS A 130 14.44 -13.00 -22.34
N GLY A 131 13.25 -13.56 -22.09
CA GLY A 131 13.10 -14.73 -21.23
C GLY A 131 13.06 -14.41 -19.74
N ALA A 132 12.95 -13.13 -19.36
CA ALA A 132 12.67 -12.76 -17.98
C ALA A 132 11.40 -13.46 -17.48
N ALA A 133 11.45 -13.95 -16.26
CA ALA A 133 10.36 -14.63 -15.59
C ALA A 133 10.27 -14.10 -14.16
N TYR A 134 9.20 -13.36 -13.90
CA TYR A 134 8.87 -12.82 -12.58
C TYR A 134 7.37 -12.98 -12.39
N SER A 135 6.96 -13.59 -11.29
CA SER A 135 5.55 -13.70 -10.91
C SER A 135 5.06 -12.44 -10.19
N LYS A 136 5.95 -11.66 -9.60
CA LYS A 136 5.58 -10.46 -8.85
C LYS A 136 6.40 -9.25 -9.26
N VAL A 137 5.71 -8.14 -9.56
CA VAL A 137 6.35 -6.87 -9.91
C VAL A 137 5.80 -5.75 -9.04
N ARG A 138 6.69 -5.12 -8.28
CA ARG A 138 6.39 -3.97 -7.43
C ARG A 138 7.03 -2.71 -8.00
N LEU A 139 6.18 -1.78 -8.42
CA LEU A 139 6.57 -0.46 -8.91
C LEU A 139 6.31 0.65 -7.89
N SER A 140 5.88 0.27 -6.68
CA SER A 140 5.44 1.20 -5.65
C SER A 140 6.48 2.26 -5.30
N THR A 141 6.00 3.43 -4.87
CA THR A 141 6.77 4.61 -4.42
C THR A 141 7.48 5.43 -5.50
N LYS A 142 7.42 5.02 -6.77
CA LYS A 142 8.09 5.69 -7.89
C LYS A 142 7.06 6.30 -8.82
N SER A 143 7.24 7.57 -9.20
CA SER A 143 6.26 8.32 -9.98
C SER A 143 6.52 8.17 -11.47
N PHE A 144 5.65 7.47 -12.19
CA PHE A 144 5.74 7.19 -13.62
C PHE A 144 4.96 8.21 -14.43
N GLY A 145 5.67 8.90 -15.33
CA GLY A 145 5.04 9.67 -16.40
C GLY A 145 4.66 8.76 -17.57
N ILE A 146 4.05 9.35 -18.61
CA ILE A 146 3.56 8.61 -19.79
C ILE A 146 4.64 7.73 -20.41
N ASP A 147 5.84 8.26 -20.67
CA ASP A 147 6.88 7.48 -21.36
C ASP A 147 7.52 6.41 -20.47
N ALA A 148 7.63 6.67 -19.16
CA ALA A 148 8.06 5.66 -18.19
C ALA A 148 7.02 4.52 -18.08
N ALA A 149 5.72 4.86 -18.11
CA ALA A 149 4.65 3.87 -18.10
C ALA A 149 4.67 3.00 -19.36
N LYS A 150 5.02 3.53 -20.54
CA LYS A 150 5.20 2.73 -21.77
C LYS A 150 6.31 1.69 -21.62
N VAL A 151 7.39 2.04 -20.92
CA VAL A 151 8.49 1.10 -20.65
C VAL A 151 8.01 -0.02 -19.72
N ALA A 152 7.29 0.31 -18.64
CA ALA A 152 6.70 -0.68 -17.75
C ALA A 152 5.67 -1.57 -18.46
N SER A 153 4.84 -1.00 -19.33
CA SER A 153 3.87 -1.74 -20.14
C SER A 153 4.55 -2.79 -21.03
N ARG A 154 5.68 -2.44 -21.67
CA ARG A 154 6.50 -3.40 -22.42
C ARG A 154 7.06 -4.51 -21.52
N ALA A 155 7.46 -4.18 -20.29
CA ALA A 155 7.89 -5.17 -19.31
C ALA A 155 6.76 -6.12 -18.92
N PHE A 156 5.55 -5.61 -18.65
CA PHE A 156 4.38 -6.45 -18.34
C PHE A 156 4.04 -7.42 -19.49
N VAL A 157 4.07 -6.94 -20.74
CA VAL A 157 3.86 -7.79 -21.91
C VAL A 157 4.93 -8.88 -22.03
N ASN A 158 6.19 -8.57 -21.74
CA ASN A 158 7.28 -9.57 -21.73
C ASN A 158 7.04 -10.67 -20.67
N LEU A 159 6.40 -10.31 -19.56
CA LEU A 159 6.12 -11.20 -18.42
C LEU A 159 4.73 -11.83 -18.46
N ALA A 160 3.95 -11.67 -19.54
CA ALA A 160 2.55 -12.07 -19.58
C ALA A 160 2.28 -13.54 -19.18
N LYS A 161 3.23 -14.44 -19.42
CA LYS A 161 3.10 -15.87 -19.08
C LYS A 161 3.38 -16.19 -17.62
N THR A 162 4.10 -15.33 -16.91
CA THR A 162 4.65 -15.60 -15.58
C THR A 162 4.07 -14.66 -14.53
N LEU A 163 3.77 -13.41 -14.89
CA LEU A 163 3.27 -12.39 -13.97
C LEU A 163 1.91 -12.78 -13.37
N LYS A 164 1.84 -12.81 -12.04
CA LYS A 164 0.66 -13.11 -11.23
C LYS A 164 0.28 -11.98 -10.30
N GLU A 165 1.22 -11.14 -9.88
CA GLU A 165 0.99 -10.08 -8.91
C GLU A 165 1.65 -8.79 -9.36
N VAL A 166 0.92 -7.68 -9.26
CA VAL A 166 1.46 -6.35 -9.56
C VAL A 166 1.07 -5.36 -8.48
N ASP A 167 2.07 -4.65 -7.96
CA ASP A 167 1.89 -3.51 -7.07
C ASP A 167 2.20 -2.21 -7.83
N LEU A 168 1.13 -1.50 -8.16
CA LEU A 168 1.12 -0.18 -8.80
C LEU A 168 0.75 0.93 -7.81
N SER A 169 0.86 0.68 -6.51
CA SER A 169 0.54 1.68 -5.49
C SER A 169 1.46 2.89 -5.58
N ASP A 170 0.94 4.11 -5.38
CA ASP A 170 1.76 5.32 -5.33
C ASP A 170 2.66 5.52 -6.57
N THR A 171 2.16 5.14 -7.75
CA THR A 171 2.90 5.17 -9.02
C THR A 171 2.67 6.43 -9.85
N ILE A 172 1.64 7.23 -9.54
CA ILE A 172 1.33 8.47 -10.26
C ILE A 172 1.32 9.71 -9.38
N ALA A 173 1.67 9.57 -8.10
CA ALA A 173 1.72 10.70 -7.18
C ALA A 173 2.66 11.82 -7.69
N GLY A 174 2.18 13.05 -7.57
CA GLY A 174 2.91 14.25 -8.01
C GLY A 174 2.87 14.50 -9.52
N ARG A 175 2.21 13.66 -10.33
CA ARG A 175 2.00 13.92 -11.76
C ARG A 175 0.74 14.77 -12.01
N PRO A 176 0.72 15.61 -13.05
CA PRO A 176 -0.51 16.25 -13.52
C PRO A 176 -1.59 15.21 -13.84
N GLU A 177 -2.85 15.51 -13.54
CA GLU A 177 -3.99 14.56 -13.69
C GLU A 177 -4.02 13.89 -15.07
N VAL A 178 -3.89 14.66 -16.15
CA VAL A 178 -3.93 14.12 -17.53
C VAL A 178 -2.80 13.13 -17.78
N GLU A 179 -1.59 13.43 -17.28
CA GLU A 179 -0.44 12.54 -17.41
C GLU A 179 -0.60 11.28 -16.55
N ALA A 180 -1.08 11.45 -15.32
CA ALA A 180 -1.34 10.40 -14.35
C ALA A 180 -2.37 9.38 -14.86
N LEU A 181 -3.52 9.86 -15.36
CA LEU A 181 -4.56 9.00 -15.93
C LEU A 181 -4.04 8.26 -17.16
N LYS A 182 -3.27 8.94 -18.02
CA LYS A 182 -2.70 8.30 -19.21
C LYS A 182 -1.66 7.24 -18.84
N ALA A 183 -0.86 7.45 -17.80
CA ALA A 183 0.05 6.43 -17.28
C ALA A 183 -0.72 5.19 -16.78
N MET A 184 -1.83 5.38 -16.04
CA MET A 184 -2.69 4.28 -15.59
C MET A 184 -3.32 3.51 -16.76
N GLU A 185 -3.78 4.19 -17.81
CA GLU A 185 -4.27 3.53 -19.04
C GLU A 185 -3.19 2.65 -19.68
N ILE A 186 -1.94 3.14 -19.73
CA ILE A 186 -0.82 2.42 -20.35
C ILE A 186 -0.42 1.19 -19.52
N PHE A 187 -0.40 1.30 -18.18
CA PHE A 187 -0.20 0.14 -17.31
C PHE A 187 -1.30 -0.89 -17.50
N SER A 188 -2.56 -0.42 -17.49
CA SER A 188 -3.76 -1.22 -17.68
C SER A 188 -3.72 -2.00 -18.99
N GLU A 189 -3.29 -1.37 -20.08
CA GLU A 189 -3.08 -2.02 -21.38
C GLU A 189 -2.04 -3.13 -21.35
N GLY A 190 -0.88 -2.88 -20.73
CA GLY A 190 0.24 -3.84 -20.69
C GLY A 190 -0.05 -5.09 -19.88
N LEU A 191 -0.98 -5.00 -18.92
CA LEU A 191 -1.33 -6.10 -18.02
C LEU A 191 -2.43 -7.03 -18.56
N THR A 192 -3.10 -6.66 -19.66
CA THR A 192 -4.23 -7.45 -20.21
C THR A 192 -3.89 -8.89 -20.59
N ALA A 193 -2.65 -9.14 -21.03
CA ALA A 193 -2.20 -10.47 -21.44
C ALA A 193 -1.77 -11.37 -20.27
N ALA A 194 -1.56 -10.80 -19.07
CA ALA A 194 -1.19 -11.54 -17.88
C ALA A 194 -2.43 -12.10 -17.18
N GLU A 195 -2.30 -13.28 -16.57
CA GLU A 195 -3.33 -13.86 -15.70
C GLU A 195 -3.04 -13.53 -14.24
N LEU A 196 -3.43 -12.34 -13.82
CA LEU A 196 -3.16 -11.81 -12.48
C LEU A 196 -4.10 -12.43 -11.44
N THR A 197 -3.52 -12.62 -10.25
CA THR A 197 -4.19 -13.08 -9.04
C THR A 197 -4.26 -11.99 -7.98
N ALA A 198 -3.32 -11.03 -7.99
CA ALA A 198 -3.32 -9.86 -7.11
C ALA A 198 -2.94 -8.57 -7.83
N VAL A 199 -3.65 -7.49 -7.52
CA VAL A 199 -3.34 -6.13 -8.00
C VAL A 199 -3.48 -5.15 -6.84
N ASP A 200 -2.45 -4.33 -6.62
CA ASP A 200 -2.54 -3.16 -5.73
C ASP A 200 -2.51 -1.87 -6.55
N LEU A 201 -3.56 -1.04 -6.42
CA LEU A 201 -3.70 0.26 -7.08
C LEU A 201 -3.70 1.42 -6.07
N SER A 202 -3.34 1.18 -4.81
CA SER A 202 -3.48 2.12 -3.69
C SER A 202 -2.66 3.40 -3.83
N ASP A 203 -2.98 4.42 -3.03
CA ASP A 203 -2.20 5.66 -2.87
C ASP A 203 -1.95 6.45 -4.18
N ASN A 204 -2.83 6.31 -5.16
CA ASN A 204 -2.74 7.04 -6.42
C ASN A 204 -3.74 8.21 -6.51
N ALA A 205 -4.67 8.34 -5.54
CA ALA A 205 -5.62 9.46 -5.40
C ALA A 205 -6.39 9.81 -6.70
N PHE A 206 -6.69 8.83 -7.55
CA PHE A 206 -7.14 9.06 -8.91
C PHE A 206 -8.68 9.15 -9.10
N GLY A 207 -9.45 8.88 -8.03
CA GLY A 207 -10.91 8.93 -8.03
C GLY A 207 -11.61 8.05 -9.09
N GLU A 208 -12.78 8.46 -9.56
CA GLU A 208 -13.55 7.69 -10.55
C GLU A 208 -12.82 7.60 -11.92
N LYS A 209 -12.22 8.70 -12.37
CA LYS A 209 -11.48 8.74 -13.65
C LYS A 209 -10.34 7.73 -13.69
N GLY A 210 -9.59 7.57 -12.60
CA GLY A 210 -8.51 6.61 -12.56
C GLY A 210 -8.97 5.15 -12.47
N VAL A 211 -10.08 4.86 -11.79
CA VAL A 211 -10.72 3.53 -11.87
C VAL A 211 -11.04 3.22 -13.34
N ARG A 212 -11.62 4.17 -14.07
CA ARG A 212 -11.94 4.01 -15.49
C ARG A 212 -10.70 3.95 -16.40
N ALA A 213 -9.61 4.62 -16.05
CA ALA A 213 -8.31 4.44 -16.72
C ALA A 213 -7.80 2.99 -16.59
N CYS A 214 -8.12 2.33 -15.48
CA CYS A 214 -7.82 0.91 -15.24
C CYS A 214 -8.83 -0.06 -15.89
N ARG A 215 -9.74 0.40 -16.76
CA ARG A 215 -10.80 -0.43 -17.36
C ARG A 215 -10.31 -1.74 -17.94
N LYS A 216 -9.32 -1.70 -18.84
CA LYS A 216 -8.81 -2.90 -19.53
C LYS A 216 -8.26 -3.94 -18.55
N LEU A 217 -7.52 -3.49 -17.54
CA LEU A 217 -7.07 -4.35 -16.45
C LEU A 217 -8.27 -4.97 -15.71
N LEU A 218 -9.24 -4.16 -15.26
CA LEU A 218 -10.34 -4.67 -14.44
C LEU A 218 -11.29 -5.62 -15.19
N GLU A 219 -11.53 -5.37 -16.49
CA GLU A 219 -12.45 -6.15 -17.34
C GLU A 219 -11.85 -7.46 -17.85
N GLU A 220 -10.51 -7.55 -18.01
CA GLU A 220 -9.85 -8.74 -18.57
C GLU A 220 -9.39 -9.74 -17.51
N GLN A 221 -9.16 -9.30 -16.26
CA GLN A 221 -8.62 -10.16 -15.21
C GLN A 221 -9.68 -11.10 -14.62
N LYS A 222 -9.76 -12.31 -15.16
CA LYS A 222 -10.72 -13.36 -14.78
C LYS A 222 -10.25 -14.27 -13.64
N SER A 223 -9.03 -14.09 -13.16
CA SER A 223 -8.42 -14.92 -12.10
C SER A 223 -8.07 -14.11 -10.85
N LEU A 224 -8.53 -12.86 -10.77
CA LEU A 224 -8.18 -11.97 -9.68
C LEU A 224 -8.83 -12.43 -8.37
N THR A 225 -8.00 -12.63 -7.34
CA THR A 225 -8.44 -13.05 -6.00
C THR A 225 -8.18 -11.97 -4.96
N SER A 226 -7.33 -11.00 -5.28
CA SER A 226 -6.91 -9.92 -4.40
C SER A 226 -6.86 -8.60 -5.15
N ILE A 227 -7.55 -7.58 -4.63
CA ILE A 227 -7.46 -6.22 -5.17
C ILE A 227 -7.49 -5.16 -4.06
N ALA A 228 -6.67 -4.13 -4.22
CA ALA A 228 -6.54 -3.03 -3.26
C ALA A 228 -6.65 -1.66 -3.93
N PHE A 229 -7.40 -0.76 -3.30
CA PHE A 229 -7.61 0.63 -3.71
C PHE A 229 -7.52 1.59 -2.52
N LEU A 230 -6.60 1.36 -1.58
CA LEU A 230 -6.50 2.19 -0.38
C LEU A 230 -6.17 3.64 -0.78
N ASN A 231 -6.78 4.61 -0.10
CA ASN A 231 -6.45 6.03 -0.26
C ASN A 231 -6.45 6.52 -1.74
N ASN A 232 -7.47 6.13 -2.51
CA ASN A 232 -7.62 6.53 -3.91
C ASN A 232 -8.69 7.60 -4.14
N GLY A 233 -9.32 8.07 -3.07
CA GLY A 233 -10.48 8.97 -3.19
C GLY A 233 -11.65 8.28 -3.89
N ILE A 234 -11.87 6.99 -3.60
CA ILE A 234 -13.00 6.24 -4.17
C ILE A 234 -14.30 6.87 -3.64
N SER A 235 -14.95 7.68 -4.49
CA SER A 235 -16.28 8.24 -4.29
C SER A 235 -17.38 7.22 -4.62
N GLU A 236 -18.64 7.61 -4.48
CA GLU A 236 -19.79 6.83 -4.96
C GLU A 236 -19.62 6.41 -6.44
N GLN A 237 -19.28 7.36 -7.31
CA GLN A 237 -19.12 7.10 -8.75
C GLN A 237 -17.94 6.18 -9.02
N ALA A 238 -16.86 6.29 -8.23
CA ALA A 238 -15.72 5.39 -8.32
C ALA A 238 -16.09 3.97 -7.85
N ALA A 239 -16.82 3.83 -6.74
CA ALA A 239 -17.31 2.54 -6.26
C ALA A 239 -18.23 1.87 -7.28
N ARG A 240 -19.10 2.65 -7.93
CA ARG A 240 -19.90 2.19 -9.07
C ARG A 240 -19.04 1.70 -10.22
N ALA A 241 -18.02 2.46 -10.60
CA ALA A 241 -17.09 2.07 -11.66
C ALA A 241 -16.34 0.76 -11.31
N ILE A 242 -15.91 0.57 -10.06
CA ILE A 242 -15.29 -0.70 -9.64
C ILE A 242 -16.29 -1.86 -9.83
N HIS A 243 -17.55 -1.68 -9.40
CA HIS A 243 -18.58 -2.70 -9.56
C HIS A 243 -18.92 -3.00 -11.04
N GLU A 244 -18.93 -1.98 -11.90
CA GLU A 244 -19.17 -2.12 -13.34
C GLU A 244 -18.03 -2.85 -14.07
N LEU A 245 -16.78 -2.61 -13.66
CA LEU A 245 -15.59 -3.01 -14.42
C LEU A 245 -14.96 -4.31 -13.93
N LEU A 246 -15.15 -4.68 -12.67
CA LEU A 246 -14.50 -5.86 -12.11
C LEU A 246 -15.09 -7.15 -12.72
N ALA A 247 -14.28 -7.87 -13.49
CA ALA A 247 -14.74 -9.00 -14.30
C ALA A 247 -15.26 -10.21 -13.52
N CYS A 248 -14.62 -10.55 -12.39
CA CYS A 248 -14.90 -11.78 -11.63
C CYS A 248 -14.95 -11.55 -10.10
N PRO A 249 -15.87 -10.71 -9.60
CA PRO A 249 -15.99 -10.42 -8.16
C PRO A 249 -16.16 -11.70 -7.31
N GLU A 250 -16.76 -12.76 -7.85
CA GLU A 250 -17.00 -14.03 -7.18
C GLU A 250 -15.72 -14.77 -6.75
N LYS A 251 -14.57 -14.49 -7.37
CA LYS A 251 -13.28 -15.10 -7.01
C LYS A 251 -12.51 -14.34 -5.95
N LEU A 252 -12.95 -13.12 -5.60
CA LEU A 252 -12.23 -12.31 -4.62
C LEU A 252 -12.24 -12.97 -3.23
N THR A 253 -11.04 -13.04 -2.65
CA THR A 253 -10.80 -13.45 -1.27
C THR A 253 -10.25 -12.30 -0.42
N ARG A 254 -9.65 -11.29 -1.07
CA ARG A 254 -9.17 -10.05 -0.46
C ARG A 254 -9.66 -8.83 -1.24
N PHE A 255 -10.27 -7.87 -0.54
CA PHE A 255 -10.68 -6.60 -1.13
C PHE A 255 -10.49 -5.45 -0.15
N HIS A 256 -9.53 -4.58 -0.42
CA HIS A 256 -9.16 -3.48 0.48
C HIS A 256 -9.47 -2.11 -0.12
N LEU A 257 -10.18 -1.29 0.64
CA LEU A 257 -10.76 -0.01 0.24
C LEU A 257 -10.61 1.04 1.35
N ASP A 258 -9.64 0.89 2.23
CA ASP A 258 -9.39 1.78 3.36
C ASP A 258 -9.16 3.24 2.92
N LYS A 259 -9.51 4.18 3.81
CA LYS A 259 -9.27 5.63 3.64
C LYS A 259 -9.89 6.22 2.38
N ASN A 260 -11.07 5.74 1.98
CA ASN A 260 -11.82 6.26 0.84
C ASN A 260 -13.05 7.06 1.27
N MET A 261 -13.78 7.63 0.31
CA MET A 261 -14.94 8.48 0.58
C MET A 261 -16.15 8.06 -0.24
N THR A 262 -16.52 6.78 -0.12
CA THR A 262 -17.57 6.17 -0.93
C THR A 262 -18.94 6.80 -0.68
N GLY A 263 -19.19 7.31 0.53
CA GLY A 263 -20.53 7.69 0.97
C GLY A 263 -21.44 6.47 1.10
N ASP A 264 -22.66 6.66 1.60
CA ASP A 264 -23.63 5.58 1.78
C ASP A 264 -24.02 4.95 0.43
N ASP A 265 -24.29 5.77 -0.59
CA ASP A 265 -24.62 5.27 -1.93
C ASP A 265 -23.48 4.45 -2.55
N GLY A 266 -22.22 4.83 -2.31
CA GLY A 266 -21.08 4.05 -2.78
C GLY A 266 -20.97 2.68 -2.11
N THR A 267 -21.37 2.55 -0.83
CA THR A 267 -21.35 1.25 -0.14
C THR A 267 -22.33 0.26 -0.76
N VAL A 268 -23.43 0.71 -1.40
CA VAL A 268 -24.36 -0.17 -2.12
C VAL A 268 -23.63 -0.94 -3.23
N HIS A 269 -22.75 -0.26 -3.97
CA HIS A 269 -21.96 -0.88 -5.03
C HIS A 269 -20.88 -1.82 -4.47
N ILE A 270 -20.24 -1.46 -3.35
CA ILE A 270 -19.25 -2.32 -2.70
C ILE A 270 -19.93 -3.57 -2.12
N ALA A 271 -21.07 -3.44 -1.46
CA ALA A 271 -21.87 -4.55 -0.96
C ALA A 271 -22.29 -5.50 -2.08
N ALA A 272 -22.65 -4.98 -3.26
CA ALA A 272 -22.95 -5.80 -4.43
C ALA A 272 -21.74 -6.64 -4.89
N ILE A 273 -20.51 -6.11 -4.81
CA ILE A 273 -19.28 -6.88 -5.08
C ILE A 273 -19.09 -7.95 -4.01
N VAL A 274 -19.10 -7.57 -2.74
CA VAL A 274 -18.84 -8.49 -1.62
C VAL A 274 -19.87 -9.61 -1.55
N SER A 275 -21.15 -9.32 -1.83
CA SER A 275 -22.21 -10.32 -1.86
C SER A 275 -22.00 -11.41 -2.92
N LYS A 276 -21.32 -11.09 -4.03
CA LYS A 276 -20.92 -12.07 -5.07
C LYS A 276 -19.67 -12.86 -4.65
N ALA A 277 -18.75 -12.23 -3.93
CA ALA A 277 -17.50 -12.82 -3.44
C ALA A 277 -17.71 -13.79 -2.26
N LYS A 278 -18.29 -14.97 -2.53
CA LYS A 278 -18.60 -15.97 -1.50
C LYS A 278 -17.37 -16.49 -0.74
N GLY A 279 -16.18 -16.36 -1.34
CA GLY A 279 -14.90 -16.75 -0.75
C GLY A 279 -14.17 -15.62 -0.02
N MET A 280 -14.81 -14.46 0.22
CA MET A 280 -14.17 -13.32 0.88
C MET A 280 -13.66 -13.69 2.28
N LYS A 281 -12.36 -13.48 2.50
CA LYS A 281 -11.68 -13.73 3.79
C LYS A 281 -11.17 -12.45 4.43
N ASP A 282 -10.81 -11.46 3.62
CA ASP A 282 -10.17 -10.23 4.07
C ASP A 282 -10.75 -9.02 3.33
N PHE A 283 -11.82 -8.47 3.89
CA PHE A 283 -12.47 -7.25 3.41
C PHE A 283 -12.18 -6.10 4.36
N LYS A 284 -11.69 -4.97 3.82
CA LYS A 284 -11.33 -3.79 4.63
C LYS A 284 -11.83 -2.50 4.01
N MET A 285 -12.38 -1.65 4.86
CA MET A 285 -12.79 -0.27 4.55
C MET A 285 -12.47 0.66 5.73
N ALA A 286 -11.39 0.40 6.47
CA ALA A 286 -11.09 1.18 7.67
C ALA A 286 -10.73 2.63 7.31
N GLY A 287 -11.26 3.57 8.10
CA GLY A 287 -11.08 5.00 7.84
C GLY A 287 -11.77 5.51 6.57
N SER A 288 -12.62 4.70 5.93
CA SER A 288 -13.47 5.15 4.83
C SER A 288 -14.68 5.90 5.35
N ARG A 289 -15.15 6.90 4.58
CA ARG A 289 -16.24 7.79 4.97
C ARG A 289 -17.56 7.29 4.40
N PHE A 290 -18.40 6.74 5.28
CA PHE A 290 -19.82 6.42 5.11
C PHE A 290 -20.48 6.53 6.50
N PHE A 291 -21.81 6.59 6.56
CA PHE A 291 -22.59 6.73 7.78
C PHE A 291 -23.32 5.41 8.12
N SER A 292 -24.37 5.50 8.94
CA SER A 292 -25.10 4.33 9.43
C SER A 292 -25.77 3.52 8.31
N GLU A 293 -26.36 4.18 7.32
CA GLU A 293 -27.01 3.50 6.20
C GLU A 293 -26.00 2.70 5.40
N GLY A 294 -24.83 3.30 5.09
CA GLY A 294 -23.78 2.57 4.39
C GLY A 294 -23.17 1.43 5.20
N ALA A 295 -23.08 1.58 6.52
CA ALA A 295 -22.63 0.50 7.40
C ALA A 295 -23.62 -0.68 7.40
N ILE A 296 -24.93 -0.42 7.40
CA ILE A 296 -25.98 -1.44 7.31
C ILE A 296 -25.90 -2.19 5.98
N MET A 297 -25.62 -1.49 4.88
CA MET A 297 -25.48 -2.12 3.56
C MET A 297 -24.31 -3.10 3.46
N LEU A 298 -23.25 -2.90 4.25
CA LEU A 298 -22.05 -3.75 4.25
C LEU A 298 -22.13 -4.92 5.24
N ALA A 299 -23.06 -4.89 6.19
CA ALA A 299 -23.24 -5.90 7.23
C ALA A 299 -24.04 -7.12 6.73
#